data_AF-A0A5D3BBA5-F1
#
_entry.id   AF-A0A5D3BBA5-F1
#
_cell.length_a   1.000
_cell.length_b   1.000
_cell.length_c   1.000
_cell.angle_alpha   90.00
_cell.angle_beta   90.00
_cell.angle_gamma   90.00
#
_symmetry.space_group_name_H-M   'P 1'
#
loop_
_entity.id
_entity.type
_entity.pdbx_description
1 polymer ?
#
loop_
_entity_poly.entity_id
_entity_poly.type
_entity_poly.pdbx_seq_one_letter_code
_entity_poly.pdbx_strand_id
1 'polypeptide(L)'
;MMSNQGFSEFERLRHRSPSPMASSNLVSNISGSGFGSWNGLPQEPRLSGNPGMTMDWQGAPASPSSFTVKRILRLEIPVDTYPNFNFVGRLLGPRGNSLKRVEATTGCRVYIRGKGSIKDPEKEKKLRGRLGYEHLNEPLHVLIEVDLPANIIDIKLRQAQEIIELLKPVIIEVISG
;
A
#
# COMPACT_ATOMS: atom_id res chain seq x y z
N MET A 1 -13.35 40.33 -34.90
CA MET A 1 -11.96 39.91 -35.21
C MET A 1 -11.19 40.01 -33.89
N MET A 2 -11.03 38.87 -33.20
CA MET A 2 -9.77 38.10 -33.04
C MET A 2 -8.96 38.62 -31.85
N SER A 3 -8.26 37.86 -31.01
CA SER A 3 -8.15 36.44 -30.60
C SER A 3 -7.02 36.41 -29.55
N ASN A 4 -7.03 35.40 -28.66
CA ASN A 4 -5.87 34.66 -28.09
C ASN A 4 -6.08 34.37 -26.60
N GLN A 5 -6.38 33.14 -26.16
CA GLN A 5 -5.62 31.87 -26.20
C GLN A 5 -4.42 31.81 -25.24
N GLY A 6 -4.55 30.91 -24.25
CA GLY A 6 -3.76 29.66 -24.23
C GLY A 6 -2.40 29.72 -23.55
N PHE A 7 -2.36 29.37 -22.26
CA PHE A 7 -1.14 28.99 -21.54
C PHE A 7 -0.89 27.48 -21.70
N SER A 8 0.17 27.12 -22.42
CA SER A 8 0.85 25.82 -22.40
C SER A 8 2.26 26.00 -22.94
N GLU A 9 3.30 26.10 -22.09
CA GLU A 9 4.71 25.87 -22.48
C GLU A 9 5.65 25.83 -21.24
N PHE A 10 5.53 24.80 -20.40
CA PHE A 10 6.57 24.47 -19.42
C PHE A 10 7.07 23.04 -19.64
N GLU A 11 7.75 22.85 -20.77
CA GLU A 11 8.71 21.77 -20.94
C GLU A 11 9.96 22.35 -21.58
N ARG A 12 11.07 22.37 -20.83
CA ARG A 12 12.46 22.12 -21.29
C ARG A 12 13.46 22.69 -20.29
N LEU A 13 14.12 21.80 -19.56
CA LEU A 13 15.56 21.76 -19.22
C LEU A 13 15.72 20.76 -18.07
N ARG A 14 15.79 19.46 -18.38
CA ARG A 14 17.03 18.70 -18.57
C ARG A 14 18.11 18.99 -17.53
N HIS A 15 18.28 18.00 -16.66
CA HIS A 15 19.54 17.55 -16.03
C HIS A 15 20.35 18.57 -15.24
N ARG A 16 20.54 18.28 -13.94
CA ARG A 16 21.84 17.93 -13.34
C ARG A 16 21.74 17.99 -11.81
N SER A 17 21.76 16.83 -11.16
CA SER A 17 22.14 16.72 -9.76
C SER A 17 23.56 17.25 -9.58
N PRO A 18 23.86 17.86 -8.42
CA PRO A 18 24.97 17.34 -7.63
C PRO A 18 24.67 17.34 -6.12
N SER A 19 24.92 16.20 -5.47
CA SER A 19 25.32 16.13 -4.05
C SER A 19 26.84 15.95 -4.01
N PRO A 20 27.55 16.07 -2.87
CA PRO A 20 27.25 16.66 -1.56
C PRO A 20 28.32 17.67 -1.10
N MET A 21 28.04 18.50 -0.09
CA MET A 21 29.06 19.34 0.58
C MET A 21 29.54 18.72 1.90
N ALA A 22 30.86 18.55 1.98
CA ALA A 22 31.81 18.72 3.08
C ALA A 22 31.38 18.62 4.56
N SER A 23 32.15 17.83 5.33
CA SER A 23 32.56 18.21 6.69
C SER A 23 33.99 17.78 7.01
N SER A 24 34.82 18.81 7.09
CA SER A 24 35.96 19.10 7.98
C SER A 24 37.02 18.04 8.39
N ASN A 25 38.27 18.47 8.12
CA ASN A 25 39.44 18.46 8.99
C ASN A 25 40.14 17.13 9.35
N LEU A 26 41.31 16.91 8.72
CA LEU A 26 42.57 16.74 9.45
C LEU A 26 43.75 16.94 8.48
N VAL A 27 44.59 17.90 8.83
CA VAL A 27 45.86 18.21 8.16
C VAL A 27 46.97 17.39 8.80
N SER A 28 47.84 16.81 7.99
CA SER A 28 49.26 16.65 8.32
C SER A 28 50.04 16.39 7.04
N ASN A 29 50.85 17.38 6.70
CA ASN A 29 51.74 17.48 5.55
C ASN A 29 53.09 16.84 5.91
N ILE A 30 53.63 15.92 5.10
CA ILE A 30 55.09 15.77 4.97
C ILE A 30 55.47 15.07 3.64
N SER A 31 56.24 15.80 2.83
CA SER A 31 57.32 15.41 1.89
C SER A 31 57.19 14.19 0.97
N GLY A 32 57.40 14.39 -0.34
CA GLY A 32 57.97 13.35 -1.20
C GLY A 32 57.76 13.50 -2.71
N SER A 33 58.51 14.41 -3.32
CA SER A 33 59.09 14.34 -4.69
C SER A 33 58.73 13.16 -5.60
N GLY A 34 58.29 13.43 -6.84
CA GLY A 34 58.30 12.44 -7.92
C GLY A 34 57.63 12.91 -9.22
N PHE A 35 58.39 13.64 -10.03
CA PHE A 35 58.00 14.20 -11.32
C PHE A 35 58.10 13.15 -12.44
N GLY A 36 57.05 13.03 -13.26
CA GLY A 36 57.05 12.70 -14.71
C GLY A 36 57.59 11.34 -15.19
N SER A 37 56.84 10.68 -16.10
CA SER A 37 57.33 10.51 -17.48
C SER A 37 56.24 9.99 -18.43
N TRP A 38 56.14 10.66 -19.59
CA TRP A 38 55.32 10.32 -20.75
C TRP A 38 56.05 9.36 -21.71
N ASN A 39 55.29 8.87 -22.71
CA ASN A 39 55.64 8.11 -23.94
C ASN A 39 55.21 6.62 -23.85
N GLY A 40 54.51 5.98 -24.79
CA GLY A 40 53.99 6.36 -26.11
C GLY A 40 53.91 5.12 -27.04
N LEU A 41 52.72 4.84 -27.61
CA LEU A 41 52.43 4.16 -28.90
C LEU A 41 52.62 2.59 -28.99
N PRO A 42 52.13 1.88 -30.05
CA PRO A 42 50.85 1.13 -30.03
C PRO A 42 50.91 -0.29 -30.70
N GLN A 43 49.73 -0.89 -30.93
CA GLN A 43 49.38 -1.98 -31.90
C GLN A 43 49.50 -3.45 -31.47
N GLU A 44 48.39 -4.21 -31.57
CA GLU A 44 48.07 -5.13 -32.69
C GLU A 44 46.74 -5.90 -32.43
N PRO A 45 45.99 -6.35 -33.46
CA PRO A 45 44.73 -7.06 -33.33
C PRO A 45 44.81 -8.57 -33.64
N ARG A 46 43.73 -9.28 -33.28
CA ARG A 46 43.16 -10.51 -33.89
C ARG A 46 43.42 -11.91 -33.27
N LEU A 47 42.27 -12.52 -32.94
CA LEU A 47 41.77 -13.89 -33.24
C LEU A 47 41.96 -15.06 -32.23
N SER A 48 40.79 -15.60 -31.85
CA SER A 48 40.41 -17.03 -31.74
C SER A 48 40.65 -17.81 -30.44
N GLY A 49 39.54 -18.27 -29.81
CA GLY A 49 39.38 -19.70 -29.47
C GLY A 49 39.20 -20.17 -28.01
N ASN A 50 37.92 -20.25 -27.55
CA ASN A 50 37.26 -21.34 -26.78
C ASN A 50 37.69 -21.71 -25.32
N PRO A 51 36.91 -22.52 -24.55
CA PRO A 51 35.48 -22.46 -24.14
C PRO A 51 35.27 -22.55 -22.60
N GLY A 52 34.05 -22.31 -22.12
CA GLY A 52 33.61 -22.59 -20.74
C GLY A 52 33.92 -21.43 -19.79
N MET A 53 32.98 -20.82 -19.08
CA MET A 53 31.96 -21.44 -18.25
C MET A 53 30.71 -20.55 -18.29
N THR A 54 29.59 -21.06 -18.78
CA THR A 54 28.29 -20.45 -18.51
C THR A 54 27.88 -20.92 -17.12
N MET A 55 28.27 -20.18 -16.08
CA MET A 55 27.56 -20.28 -14.81
C MET A 55 26.31 -19.41 -14.92
N ASP A 56 25.24 -19.97 -15.48
CA ASP A 56 23.92 -19.55 -15.06
C ASP A 56 23.80 -19.97 -13.58
N TRP A 57 24.16 -19.08 -12.66
CA TRP A 57 23.76 -19.24 -11.27
C TRP A 57 22.25 -19.08 -11.24
N GLN A 58 21.60 -20.23 -11.41
CA GLN A 58 20.23 -20.55 -11.07
C GLN A 58 19.62 -19.47 -10.20
N GLY A 59 18.68 -18.72 -10.78
CA GLY A 59 17.62 -18.13 -9.98
C GLY A 59 17.01 -19.28 -9.19
N ALA A 60 17.10 -19.20 -7.86
CA ALA A 60 16.54 -20.20 -6.98
C ALA A 60 15.13 -20.58 -7.47
N PRO A 61 14.78 -21.88 -7.54
CA PRO A 61 13.42 -22.26 -7.89
C PRO A 61 12.48 -21.54 -6.92
N ALA A 62 11.52 -20.80 -7.45
CA ALA A 62 10.49 -20.15 -6.66
C ALA A 62 9.94 -21.19 -5.67
N SER A 63 10.21 -20.97 -4.38
CA SER A 63 9.87 -21.95 -3.35
C SER A 63 8.37 -22.25 -3.43
N PRO A 64 7.96 -23.53 -3.46
CA PRO A 64 6.55 -23.93 -3.63
C PRO A 64 5.64 -23.58 -2.42
N SER A 65 6.13 -22.79 -1.47
CA SER A 65 5.39 -22.34 -0.28
C SER A 65 4.70 -20.97 -0.45
N SER A 66 4.72 -20.36 -1.64
CA SER A 66 4.28 -18.97 -1.83
C SER A 66 2.89 -18.80 -2.47
N PHE A 67 2.05 -19.84 -2.54
CA PHE A 67 0.68 -19.69 -3.06
C PHE A 67 -0.19 -18.93 -2.05
N THR A 68 -0.22 -17.60 -2.16
CA THR A 68 -1.18 -16.77 -1.45
C THR A 68 -2.51 -16.81 -2.19
N VAL A 69 -3.60 -16.88 -1.44
CA VAL A 69 -4.96 -16.84 -1.95
C VAL A 69 -5.58 -15.57 -1.41
N LYS A 70 -6.39 -14.89 -2.24
CA LYS A 70 -7.20 -13.76 -1.80
C LYS A 70 -8.62 -14.22 -1.49
N ARG A 71 -9.10 -13.92 -0.28
CA ARG A 71 -10.48 -14.15 0.15
C ARG A 71 -11.12 -12.83 0.55
N ILE A 72 -12.42 -12.70 0.26
CA ILE A 72 -13.21 -11.53 0.63
C ILE A 72 -14.46 -12.02 1.35
N LEU A 73 -14.74 -11.48 2.53
CA LEU A 73 -15.95 -11.71 3.31
C LEU A 73 -16.75 -10.41 3.39
N ARG A 74 -18.06 -10.48 3.15
CA ARG A 74 -18.98 -9.36 3.33
C ARG A 74 -19.81 -9.58 4.59
N LEU A 75 -19.79 -8.59 5.49
CA LEU A 75 -20.58 -8.56 6.72
C LEU A 75 -21.57 -7.41 6.68
N GLU A 76 -22.86 -7.73 6.80
CA GLU A 76 -23.92 -6.72 6.84
C GLU A 76 -24.09 -6.16 8.25
N ILE A 77 -24.37 -4.85 8.33
CA ILE A 77 -24.61 -4.13 9.59
C ILE A 77 -26.10 -3.81 9.68
N PRO A 78 -26.81 -4.27 10.74
CA PRO A 78 -28.24 -4.02 10.92
C PRO A 78 -28.50 -2.58 11.41
N VAL A 79 -28.30 -1.61 10.51
CA VAL A 79 -28.55 -0.18 10.79
C VAL A 79 -30.03 0.10 11.01
N ASP A 80 -30.92 -0.69 10.40
CA ASP A 80 -32.36 -0.55 10.55
C ASP A 80 -32.84 -0.90 11.96
N THR A 81 -32.18 -1.86 12.62
CA THR A 81 -32.47 -2.24 14.01
C THR A 81 -31.98 -1.17 15.00
N TYR A 82 -30.90 -0.48 14.67
CA TYR A 82 -30.25 0.51 15.55
C TYR A 82 -29.90 1.81 14.83
N PRO A 83 -30.90 2.62 14.43
CA PRO A 83 -30.67 3.83 13.63
C PRO A 83 -29.89 4.93 14.38
N ASN A 84 -29.96 4.94 15.71
CA ASN A 84 -29.25 5.91 16.55
C ASN A 84 -27.82 5.48 16.94
N PHE A 85 -27.38 4.30 16.50
CA PHE A 85 -26.08 3.75 16.87
C PHE A 85 -25.02 4.02 15.79
N ASN A 86 -23.91 4.65 16.20
CA ASN A 86 -22.82 4.98 15.29
C ASN A 86 -21.85 3.80 15.11
N PHE A 87 -22.26 2.81 14.30
CA PHE A 87 -21.45 1.62 14.01
C PHE A 87 -20.06 1.97 13.46
N VAL A 88 -20.00 2.84 12.45
CA VAL A 88 -18.74 3.26 11.81
C VAL A 88 -17.81 3.92 12.82
N GLY A 89 -18.34 4.84 13.63
CA GLY A 89 -17.56 5.53 14.67
C GLY A 89 -16.99 4.58 15.71
N ARG A 90 -17.78 3.57 16.14
CA ARG A 90 -17.33 2.54 17.08
C ARG A 90 -16.29 1.59 16.47
N LEU A 91 -16.48 1.20 15.21
CA LEU A 91 -15.56 0.33 14.47
C LEU A 91 -14.19 0.99 14.27
N LEU A 92 -14.17 2.25 13.83
CA LEU A 92 -12.92 3.02 13.69
C LEU A 92 -12.28 3.30 15.05
N GLY A 93 -13.10 3.69 16.04
CA GLY A 93 -12.61 4.21 17.30
C GLY A 93 -11.87 5.55 17.14
N PRO A 94 -11.21 6.02 18.21
CA PRO A 94 -10.50 7.30 18.18
C PRO A 94 -9.41 7.28 17.10
N ARG A 95 -9.49 8.23 16.16
CA ARG A 95 -8.55 8.37 15.03
C ARG A 95 -8.40 7.12 14.15
N GLY A 96 -9.36 6.19 14.18
CA GLY A 96 -9.26 4.93 13.43
C GLY A 96 -8.31 3.89 14.07
N ASN A 97 -7.85 4.10 15.30
CA ASN A 97 -6.87 3.22 15.94
C ASN A 97 -7.43 1.82 16.25
N SER A 98 -8.73 1.70 16.52
CA SER A 98 -9.34 0.41 16.79
C SER A 98 -9.31 -0.47 15.54
N LEU A 99 -9.81 0.06 14.41
CA LEU A 99 -9.79 -0.66 13.15
C LEU A 99 -8.37 -1.03 12.70
N LYS A 100 -7.43 -0.08 12.78
CA LYS A 100 -6.01 -0.32 12.46
C LYS A 100 -5.41 -1.44 13.30
N ARG A 101 -5.77 -1.53 14.58
CA ARG A 101 -5.29 -2.61 15.46
C ARG A 101 -5.85 -3.96 15.02
N VAL A 102 -7.13 -4.02 14.67
CA VAL A 102 -7.76 -5.26 14.18
C VAL A 102 -7.10 -5.71 12.88
N GLU A 103 -6.90 -4.80 11.93
CA GLU A 103 -6.18 -5.07 10.68
C GLU A 103 -4.75 -5.55 10.93
N ALA A 104 -3.99 -4.87 11.79
CA ALA A 104 -2.62 -5.24 12.12
C ALA A 104 -2.51 -6.59 12.84
N THR A 105 -3.47 -6.93 13.70
CA THR A 105 -3.47 -8.20 14.47
C THR A 105 -3.86 -9.39 13.60
N THR A 106 -4.80 -9.18 12.68
CA THR A 106 -5.34 -10.25 11.84
C THR A 106 -4.60 -10.38 10.51
N GLY A 107 -3.91 -9.33 10.06
CA GLY A 107 -3.32 -9.26 8.72
C GLY A 107 -4.36 -9.07 7.61
N CYS A 108 -5.57 -8.64 7.96
CA CYS A 108 -6.68 -8.43 7.04
C CYS A 108 -6.80 -6.95 6.67
N ARG A 109 -7.43 -6.65 5.54
CA ARG A 109 -7.83 -5.30 5.12
C ARG A 109 -9.33 -5.18 5.28
N VAL A 110 -9.79 -4.12 5.94
CA VAL A 110 -11.19 -3.90 6.24
C VAL A 110 -11.69 -2.64 5.56
N TYR A 111 -12.73 -2.78 4.74
CA TYR A 111 -13.35 -1.68 4.01
C TYR A 111 -14.79 -1.48 4.49
N ILE A 112 -15.13 -0.24 4.83
CA ILE A 112 -16.49 0.13 5.23
C ILE A 112 -17.17 0.76 4.01
N ARG A 113 -18.23 0.13 3.54
CA ARG A 113 -18.97 0.48 2.33
C ARG A 113 -20.47 0.53 2.65
N GLY A 114 -21.29 0.96 1.69
CA GLY A 114 -22.71 1.17 1.93
C GLY A 114 -23.11 2.59 2.33
N LYS A 115 -24.43 2.79 2.38
CA LYS A 115 -25.12 3.98 2.89
C LYS A 115 -24.81 4.22 4.36
N GLY A 116 -24.39 5.43 4.72
CA GLY A 116 -24.00 5.79 6.08
C GLY A 116 -22.53 5.54 6.41
N SER A 117 -21.71 5.11 5.42
CA SER A 117 -20.25 5.01 5.59
C SER A 117 -19.60 6.39 5.75
N ILE A 118 -20.21 7.44 5.17
CA ILE A 118 -19.74 8.81 5.25
C ILE A 118 -20.46 9.54 6.39
N LYS A 119 -19.68 10.22 7.25
CA LYS A 119 -20.21 10.96 8.40
C LYS A 119 -21.26 12.02 8.03
N ASP A 120 -21.02 12.74 6.93
CA ASP A 120 -21.90 13.82 6.47
C ASP A 120 -22.88 13.31 5.39
N PRO A 121 -24.20 13.23 5.67
CA PRO A 121 -25.18 12.67 4.73
C PRO A 121 -25.37 13.52 3.46
N GLU A 122 -25.20 14.85 3.55
CA GLU A 122 -25.27 15.73 2.37
C GLU A 122 -24.12 15.47 1.39
N LYS A 123 -22.90 15.29 1.92
CA LYS A 123 -21.74 14.94 1.11
C LYS A 123 -21.92 13.55 0.50
N GLU A 124 -22.44 12.60 1.27
CA GLU A 124 -22.76 11.28 0.76
C GLU A 124 -23.70 11.37 -0.45
N LYS A 125 -24.80 12.12 -0.33
CA LYS A 125 -25.77 12.28 -1.42
C LYS A 125 -25.17 12.91 -2.67
N LYS A 126 -24.25 13.86 -2.52
CA LYS A 126 -23.54 14.48 -3.65
C LYS A 126 -22.54 13.54 -4.33
N LEU A 127 -21.97 12.60 -3.59
CA LEU A 127 -21.03 11.61 -4.11
C LEU A 127 -21.72 10.36 -4.69
N ARG A 128 -22.97 10.09 -4.30
CA ARG A 128 -23.80 9.06 -4.92
C ARG A 128 -23.89 9.28 -6.43
N GLY A 129 -23.67 8.21 -7.19
CA GLY A 129 -23.69 8.25 -8.66
C GLY A 129 -22.36 8.65 -9.31
N ARG A 130 -21.31 8.97 -8.54
CA ARG A 130 -19.95 9.06 -9.10
C ARG A 130 -19.30 7.69 -9.21
N LEU A 131 -18.47 7.52 -10.24
CA LEU A 131 -17.60 6.35 -10.40
C LEU A 131 -16.79 6.13 -9.12
N GLY A 132 -16.82 4.91 -8.60
CA GLY A 132 -16.17 4.52 -7.35
C GLY A 132 -17.02 4.67 -6.08
N TYR A 133 -18.20 5.29 -6.15
CA TYR A 133 -19.13 5.48 -5.02
C TYR A 133 -20.47 4.75 -5.21
N GLU A 134 -20.54 3.78 -6.12
CA GLU A 134 -21.75 3.01 -6.41
C GLU A 134 -22.26 2.23 -5.18
N HIS A 135 -21.32 1.80 -4.33
CA HIS A 135 -21.60 1.13 -3.07
C HIS A 135 -22.45 1.98 -2.09
N LEU A 136 -22.59 3.29 -2.29
CA LEU A 136 -23.44 4.13 -1.43
C LEU A 136 -24.94 3.83 -1.60
N ASN A 137 -25.33 3.08 -2.63
CA ASN A 137 -26.70 2.61 -2.82
C ASN A 137 -27.00 1.32 -2.03
N GLU A 138 -25.96 0.60 -1.61
CA GLU A 138 -26.08 -0.64 -0.84
C GLU A 138 -26.25 -0.34 0.66
N PRO A 139 -26.84 -1.26 1.45
CA PRO A 139 -26.90 -1.12 2.91
C PRO A 139 -25.49 -1.06 3.50
N LEU A 140 -25.35 -0.49 4.70
CA LEU A 140 -24.05 -0.41 5.40
C LEU A 140 -23.48 -1.81 5.60
N HIS A 141 -22.28 -2.03 5.06
CA HIS A 141 -21.60 -3.32 5.15
C HIS A 141 -20.09 -3.15 5.25
N VAL A 142 -19.43 -4.16 5.81
CA VAL A 142 -17.99 -4.23 5.95
C VAL A 142 -17.46 -5.35 5.05
N LEU A 143 -16.43 -5.06 4.27
CA LEU A 143 -15.70 -6.04 3.47
C LEU A 143 -14.37 -6.32 4.15
N ILE A 144 -14.11 -7.58 4.46
CA ILE A 144 -12.83 -8.05 4.97
C ILE A 144 -12.12 -8.77 3.84
N GLU A 145 -10.99 -8.23 3.41
CA GLU A 145 -10.12 -8.82 2.41
C GLU A 145 -8.87 -9.39 3.09
N VAL A 146 -8.52 -10.62 2.74
CA VAL A 146 -7.35 -11.31 3.28
C VAL A 146 -6.56 -11.88 2.12
N ASP A 147 -5.26 -11.61 2.11
CA ASP A 147 -4.31 -12.15 1.13
C ASP A 147 -3.20 -12.86 1.89
N LEU A 148 -3.37 -14.18 2.06
CA LEU A 148 -2.51 -15.02 2.89
C LEU A 148 -2.42 -16.43 2.29
N PRO A 149 -1.44 -17.25 2.70
CA PRO A 149 -1.36 -18.65 2.30
C PRO A 149 -2.65 -19.42 2.63
N ALA A 150 -3.04 -20.33 1.73
CA ALA A 150 -4.29 -21.10 1.85
C ALA A 150 -4.43 -21.86 3.19
N ASN A 151 -3.31 -22.22 3.83
CA ASN A 151 -3.31 -22.94 5.11
C ASN A 151 -3.79 -22.09 6.31
N ILE A 152 -3.62 -20.76 6.25
CA ILE A 152 -3.95 -19.87 7.39
C ILE A 152 -5.07 -18.89 7.08
N ILE A 153 -5.44 -18.74 5.81
CA ILE A 153 -6.40 -17.72 5.38
C ILE A 153 -7.77 -17.89 6.02
N ASP A 154 -8.28 -19.11 6.11
CA ASP A 154 -9.61 -19.37 6.67
C ASP A 154 -9.65 -19.08 8.18
N ILE A 155 -8.56 -19.40 8.88
CA ILE A 155 -8.40 -19.13 10.32
C ILE A 155 -8.36 -17.62 10.57
N LYS A 156 -7.57 -16.88 9.79
CA LYS A 156 -7.46 -15.42 9.92
C LYS A 156 -8.73 -14.70 9.52
N LEU A 157 -9.41 -15.16 8.48
CA LEU A 157 -10.69 -14.61 8.04
C LEU A 157 -11.76 -14.77 9.12
N ARG A 158 -11.87 -15.95 9.73
CA ARG A 158 -12.79 -16.21 10.84
C ARG A 158 -12.45 -15.38 12.06
N GLN A 159 -11.16 -15.25 12.40
CA GLN A 159 -10.72 -14.42 13.51
C GLN A 159 -11.10 -12.95 13.31
N ALA A 160 -10.89 -12.40 12.11
CA ALA A 160 -11.27 -11.03 11.79
C ALA A 160 -12.79 -10.83 11.82
N GLN A 161 -13.54 -11.81 11.30
CA GLN A 161 -15.00 -11.81 11.38
C GLN A 161 -15.49 -11.70 12.82
N GLU A 162 -15.01 -12.56 13.71
CA GLU A 162 -15.43 -12.59 15.11
C GLU A 162 -15.16 -11.26 15.82
N ILE A 163 -13.96 -10.68 15.62
CA ILE A 163 -13.61 -9.39 16.22
C ILE A 163 -14.53 -8.27 15.73
N ILE A 164 -14.87 -8.24 14.44
CA ILE A 164 -15.76 -7.22 13.88
C ILE A 164 -17.21 -7.45 14.31
N GLU A 165 -17.62 -8.70 14.47
CA GLU A 165 -18.95 -9.07 14.93
C GLU A 165 -19.18 -8.69 16.40
N LEU A 166 -18.16 -8.80 17.25
CA LEU A 166 -18.18 -8.31 18.64
C LEU A 166 -18.39 -6.78 18.76
N LEU A 167 -18.15 -6.02 17.67
CA LEU A 167 -18.38 -4.58 17.65
C LEU A 167 -19.82 -4.21 17.34
N LYS A 168 -20.64 -5.17 16.86
CA LYS A 168 -22.09 -5.00 16.77
C LYS A 168 -22.65 -4.91 18.21
N PRO A 169 -23.63 -4.05 18.48
CA PRO A 169 -24.26 -3.99 19.78
C PRO A 169 -24.87 -5.37 20.07
N VAL A 170 -24.38 -6.03 21.12
CA VAL A 170 -24.99 -7.27 21.61
C VAL A 170 -26.36 -6.90 22.13
N ILE A 171 -27.41 -7.45 21.52
CA ILE A 171 -28.76 -7.38 22.06
C ILE A 171 -28.74 -8.25 23.30
N ILE A 172 -28.51 -7.65 24.46
CA ILE A 172 -28.84 -8.30 25.71
C ILE A 172 -30.35 -8.15 25.79
N GLU A 173 -31.10 -9.12 25.25
CA GLU A 173 -32.50 -9.24 25.60
C GLU A 173 -32.53 -9.51 27.10
N VAL A 174 -32.75 -8.45 27.88
CA VAL A 174 -33.00 -8.57 29.31
C VAL A 174 -34.36 -9.24 29.38
N ILE A 175 -34.35 -10.57 29.54
CA ILE A 175 -35.54 -11.36 29.82
C ILE A 175 -35.99 -10.90 31.21
N SER A 176 -36.77 -9.83 31.26
CA SER A 176 -37.38 -9.35 32.49
C SER A 176 -38.43 -10.39 32.87
N GLY A 177 -38.06 -11.27 33.79
CA GLY A 177 -39.01 -12.08 34.57
C GLY A 177 -39.70 -11.25 35.63
#